data_AF-A0A4Q9QSP5-F1
#
_entry.id   AF-A0A4Q9QSP5-F1
#
_cell.length_a   1.000
_cell.length_b   1.000
_cell.length_c   1.000
_cell.angle_alpha   90.00
_cell.angle_beta   90.00
_cell.angle_gamma   90.00
#
_symmetry.space_group_name_H-M   'P 1'
#
loop_
_entity.id
_entity.type
_entity.pdbx_description
1 polymer ?
#
loop_
_entity_poly.entity_id
_entity_poly.type
_entity_poly.pdbx_seq_one_letter_code
_entity_poly.pdbx_strand_id
1 'polypeptide(L)'
;MALSPLNQRRFERFKAHKRGWWSLWIFLALFFVTLGAELIANDKPLVVSYDGELYFPVLKRYPETTFGGEFPLQANYKSPYIKDLIEQKDGWMVWPPIPFSYSSINYE
;
A
#
# COMPACT_ATOMS: atom_id res chain seq x y z
N MET A 1 4.79 20.68 -27.82
CA MET A 1 4.63 19.82 -29.02
C MET A 1 3.17 19.77 -29.40
N ALA A 2 2.81 20.20 -30.61
CA ALA A 2 1.44 20.08 -31.12
C ALA A 2 1.23 18.68 -31.72
N LEU A 3 0.08 18.05 -31.47
CA LEU A 3 -0.28 16.77 -32.09
C LEU A 3 -0.39 16.94 -33.60
N SER A 4 0.10 15.96 -34.38
CA SER A 4 -0.09 15.97 -35.84
C SER A 4 -1.58 15.98 -36.21
N PRO A 5 -1.99 16.56 -37.35
CA PRO A 5 -3.39 16.62 -37.76
C PRO A 5 -4.08 15.25 -37.83
N LEU A 6 -3.33 14.19 -38.17
CA LEU A 6 -3.84 12.82 -38.16
C LEU A 6 -4.13 12.31 -36.74
N ASN A 7 -3.27 12.59 -35.78
CA ASN A 7 -3.47 12.19 -34.38
C ASN A 7 -4.59 12.99 -33.71
N GLN A 8 -4.77 14.26 -34.08
CA GLN A 8 -5.91 15.06 -33.64
C GLN A 8 -7.24 14.42 -34.07
N ARG A 9 -7.39 14.07 -35.36
CA ARG A 9 -8.59 13.40 -35.88
C ARG A 9 -8.85 12.04 -35.23
N ARG A 10 -7.80 11.26 -34.95
CA ARG A 10 -7.92 9.98 -34.23
C ARG A 10 -8.42 10.18 -32.80
N PHE A 11 -7.92 11.21 -32.11
CA PHE A 11 -8.34 11.54 -30.76
C PHE A 11 -9.79 12.04 -30.69
N GLU A 12 -10.22 12.85 -31.66
CA GLU A 12 -11.61 13.28 -31.78
C GLU A 12 -12.55 12.09 -32.04
N ARG A 13 -12.18 11.17 -32.95
CA ARG A 13 -12.94 9.94 -33.17
C ARG A 13 -13.03 9.10 -31.90
N PHE A 14 -11.93 8.95 -31.17
CA PHE A 14 -11.92 8.25 -29.89
C PHE A 14 -12.84 8.88 -28.84
N LYS A 15 -12.81 10.21 -28.68
CA LYS A 15 -13.71 10.95 -27.78
C LYS A 15 -15.18 10.82 -28.18
N ALA A 16 -15.48 10.77 -29.48
CA ALA A 16 -16.84 10.57 -29.97
C ALA A 16 -17.41 9.18 -29.63
N HIS A 17 -16.54 8.16 -29.49
CA HIS A 17 -16.93 6.83 -29.04
C HIS A 17 -17.16 6.81 -27.52
N LYS A 18 -18.40 7.11 -27.09
CA LYS A 18 -18.81 7.17 -25.67
C LYS A 18 -18.33 5.96 -24.84
N ARG A 19 -18.48 4.74 -25.35
CA ARG A 19 -18.04 3.51 -24.65
C ARG A 19 -16.53 3.49 -24.44
N GLY A 20 -15.74 3.79 -25.48
CA GLY A 20 -14.29 3.85 -25.40
C GLY A 20 -13.79 4.93 -24.44
N TRP A 21 -14.47 6.09 -24.41
CA TRP A 21 -14.15 7.17 -23.49
C TRP A 21 -14.40 6.77 -22.02
N TRP A 22 -15.55 6.15 -21.71
CA TRP A 22 -15.84 5.66 -20.37
C TRP A 22 -14.90 4.52 -19.94
N SER A 23 -14.61 3.57 -20.84
CA SER A 23 -13.66 2.49 -20.56
C SER A 23 -12.27 3.02 -20.25
N LEU A 24 -11.81 4.08 -20.91
CA LEU A 24 -10.53 4.73 -20.57
C LEU A 24 -10.54 5.26 -19.14
N TRP A 25 -11.60 5.94 -18.72
CA TRP A 25 -11.68 6.47 -17.36
C TRP A 25 -11.74 5.38 -16.29
N ILE A 26 -12.52 4.32 -16.52
CA ILE A 26 -12.56 3.15 -15.62
C ILE A 26 -11.18 2.51 -15.55
N PHE A 27 -10.53 2.30 -16.69
CA PHE A 27 -9.18 1.74 -16.75
C PHE A 27 -8.18 2.62 -16.01
N LEU A 28 -8.19 3.94 -16.24
CA LEU A 28 -7.29 4.86 -15.55
C LEU A 28 -7.53 4.85 -14.04
N ALA A 29 -8.79 4.86 -13.60
CA ALA A 29 -9.12 4.78 -12.18
C ALA A 29 -8.57 3.49 -11.56
N LEU A 30 -8.83 2.33 -12.17
CA LEU A 30 -8.28 1.06 -11.71
C LEU A 30 -6.75 1.07 -11.72
N PHE A 31 -6.13 1.57 -12.79
CA PHE A 31 -4.69 1.66 -12.92
C PHE A 31 -4.06 2.50 -11.80
N PHE A 32 -4.58 3.69 -11.53
CA PHE A 32 -4.08 4.54 -10.43
C PHE A 32 -4.29 3.89 -9.06
N VAL A 33 -5.41 3.19 -8.84
CA VAL A 33 -5.63 2.40 -7.62
C VAL A 33 -4.58 1.30 -7.50
N THR A 34 -4.25 0.60 -8.59
CA THR A 34 -3.23 -0.46 -8.57
C THR A 34 -1.81 0.04 -8.30
N LEU A 35 -1.47 1.27 -8.70
CA LEU A 35 -0.17 1.87 -8.35
C LEU A 35 0.00 2.05 -6.84
N GLY A 36 -1.11 2.31 -6.13
CA GLY A 36 -1.15 2.40 -4.67
C GLY A 36 -1.61 1.11 -3.98
N ALA A 37 -1.56 -0.04 -4.65
CA ALA A 37 -2.11 -1.28 -4.11
C ALA A 37 -1.49 -1.67 -2.77
N GLU A 38 -0.18 -1.46 -2.58
CA GLU A 38 0.51 -1.74 -1.32
C GLU A 38 0.04 -0.86 -0.14
N LEU A 39 -0.63 0.27 -0.40
CA LEU A 39 -1.25 1.12 0.64
C LEU A 39 -2.67 0.65 0.99
N ILE A 40 -3.30 -0.12 0.11
CA ILE A 40 -4.67 -0.60 0.24
C ILE A 40 -4.71 -2.03 0.79
N ALA A 41 -3.78 -2.87 0.31
CA ALA A 41 -3.67 -4.28 0.64
C ALA A 41 -2.21 -4.65 0.95
N ASN A 42 -1.91 -4.89 2.23
CA ASN A 42 -0.56 -5.24 2.69
C ASN A 42 -0.58 -6.08 3.96
N ASP A 43 0.42 -6.94 4.14
CA ASP A 43 0.66 -7.69 5.38
C ASP A 43 1.30 -6.86 6.50
N LYS A 44 1.65 -5.60 6.22
CA LYS A 44 2.32 -4.69 7.14
C LYS A 44 1.49 -3.43 7.39
N PRO A 45 1.64 -2.80 8.58
CA PRO A 45 1.04 -1.51 8.84
C PRO A 45 1.69 -0.42 7.96
N LEU A 46 0.90 0.61 7.65
CA LEU A 46 1.36 1.80 6.93
C LEU A 46 2.30 2.63 7.81
N VAL A 47 1.92 2.79 9.08
CA VAL A 47 2.63 3.60 10.08
C VAL A 47 2.62 2.87 11.41
N VAL A 48 3.74 2.95 12.12
CA VAL A 48 3.91 2.47 13.50
C VAL A 48 4.53 3.57 14.33
N SER A 49 3.91 3.92 15.46
CA SER A 49 4.49 4.79 16.48
C SER A 49 5.13 3.91 17.55
N TYR A 50 6.40 4.17 17.88
CA TYR A 50 7.13 3.43 18.92
C TYR A 50 8.16 4.33 19.59
N ASP A 51 8.14 4.43 20.92
CA ASP A 51 9.10 5.20 21.74
C ASP A 51 9.23 6.68 21.33
N GLY A 52 8.15 7.28 20.81
CA GLY A 52 8.12 8.67 20.33
C GLY A 52 8.55 8.87 18.87
N GLU A 53 8.94 7.82 18.16
CA GLU A 53 9.32 7.86 16.75
C GLU A 53 8.29 7.20 15.83
N LEU A 54 8.20 7.69 14.59
CA LEU A 54 7.32 7.14 13.55
C LEU A 54 8.10 6.29 12.56
N TYR A 55 7.65 5.06 12.39
CA TYR A 55 8.16 4.08 11.45
C TYR A 55 7.15 3.85 10.33
N PHE A 56 7.65 3.60 9.12
CA PHE A 56 6.83 3.36 7.92
C PHE A 56 7.13 1.98 7.32
N PRO A 57 6.59 0.87 7.88
CA PRO A 57 6.94 -0.49 7.46
C PRO A 57 6.54 -0.85 6.02
N VAL A 58 5.59 -0.10 5.45
CA VAL A 58 5.20 -0.23 4.03
C VAL A 58 6.33 0.21 3.08
N LEU A 59 7.17 1.18 3.50
CA LEU A 59 8.27 1.71 2.68
C LEU A 59 9.62 1.07 3.00
N LYS A 60 9.83 0.65 4.25
CA LYS A 60 11.11 0.11 4.72
C LYS A 60 10.90 -1.11 5.61
N ARG A 61 11.77 -2.11 5.45
CA ARG A 61 11.81 -3.28 6.32
C ARG A 61 12.52 -2.93 7.63
N TYR A 62 11.85 -3.16 8.75
CA TYR A 62 12.42 -3.03 10.10
C TYR A 62 12.55 -4.41 10.76
N PRO A 63 13.69 -4.70 11.40
CA PRO A 63 13.83 -5.90 12.22
C PRO A 63 13.05 -5.77 13.52
N GLU A 64 12.65 -6.89 14.13
CA GLU A 64 11.96 -6.89 15.44
C GLU A 64 12.82 -6.30 16.56
N THR A 65 14.15 -6.35 16.47
CA THR A 65 15.06 -5.64 17.39
C THR A 65 14.81 -4.14 17.48
N THR A 66 14.23 -3.53 16.43
CA THR A 66 13.83 -2.10 16.45
C THR A 66 12.75 -1.83 17.49
N PHE A 67 11.86 -2.81 17.71
CA PHE A 67 10.72 -2.69 18.62
C PHE A 67 10.98 -3.40 19.97
N GLY A 68 12.23 -3.76 20.26
CA GLY A 68 12.61 -4.49 21.48
C GLY A 68 12.53 -6.02 21.38
N GLY A 69 12.39 -6.58 20.17
CA GLY A 69 12.48 -8.02 19.92
C GLY A 69 13.92 -8.56 20.00
N GLU A 70 14.06 -9.88 20.01
CA GLU A 70 15.35 -10.55 20.25
C GLU A 70 16.11 -10.89 18.96
N PHE A 71 15.41 -11.16 17.86
CA PHE A 71 16.02 -11.66 16.63
C PHE A 71 16.19 -10.56 15.56
N PRO A 72 17.26 -10.57 14.75
CA PRO A 72 17.44 -9.64 13.63
C PRO A 72 16.56 -10.01 12.41
N LEU A 73 15.37 -10.55 12.65
CA LEU A 73 14.40 -10.94 11.63
C LEU A 73 13.41 -9.82 11.37
N GLN A 74 12.76 -9.85 10.20
CA GLN A 74 11.72 -8.89 9.88
C GLN A 74 10.58 -8.97 10.91
N ALA A 75 10.21 -7.82 11.48
CA ALA A 75 9.14 -7.75 12.48
C ALA A 75 7.81 -8.28 11.92
N ASN A 76 7.21 -9.23 12.64
CA ASN A 76 5.85 -9.71 12.36
C ASN A 76 4.84 -8.90 13.17
N TYR A 77 4.35 -7.80 12.59
CA TYR A 77 3.39 -6.88 13.23
C TYR A 77 2.03 -7.50 13.56
N LYS A 78 1.71 -8.69 13.02
CA LYS A 78 0.48 -9.42 13.35
C LYS A 78 0.64 -10.28 14.61
N SER A 79 1.88 -10.63 14.96
CA SER A 79 2.20 -11.42 16.14
C SER A 79 1.77 -10.70 17.43
N PRO A 80 1.13 -11.40 18.39
CA PRO A 80 0.85 -10.84 19.70
C PRO A 80 2.11 -10.27 20.37
N TYR A 81 3.25 -10.96 20.24
CA TYR A 81 4.52 -10.54 20.83
C TYR A 81 4.97 -9.14 20.38
N ILE A 82 4.94 -8.84 19.08
CA ILE A 82 5.34 -7.53 18.57
C ILE A 82 4.30 -6.46 18.93
N LYS A 83 3.01 -6.82 18.95
CA LYS A 83 1.94 -5.90 19.39
C LYS A 83 2.14 -5.49 20.83
N ASP A 84 2.37 -6.45 21.72
CA ASP A 84 2.58 -6.20 23.15
C ASP A 84 3.80 -5.31 23.38
N LEU A 85 4.89 -5.53 22.65
CA LEU A 85 6.09 -4.69 22.72
C LEU A 85 5.83 -3.24 22.28
N ILE A 86 5.05 -3.05 21.22
CA ILE A 86 4.68 -1.72 20.72
C ILE A 86 3.76 -1.01 21.72
N GLU A 87 2.75 -1.72 22.23
CA GLU A 87 1.78 -1.19 23.20
C GLU A 87 2.42 -0.86 24.55
N GLN A 88 3.41 -1.64 25.00
CA GLN A 88 4.20 -1.35 26.22
C GLN A 88 4.92 0.01 26.18
N LYS A 89 5.13 0.56 25.00
CA LYS A 89 5.78 1.86 24.76
C LYS A 89 4.78 2.94 24.35
N ASP A 90 3.49 2.76 24.70
CA ASP A 90 2.37 3.62 24.28
C ASP A 90 2.31 3.80 22.75
N GLY A 91 2.79 2.79 22.01
CA GLY A 91 2.84 2.77 20.57
C GLY A 91 1.50 2.37 19.94
N TRP A 92 1.33 2.72 18.67
CA TRP A 92 0.15 2.36 17.90
C TRP A 92 0.52 2.05 16.46
N MET A 93 -0.38 1.37 15.74
CA MET A 93 -0.17 1.00 14.35
C MET A 93 -1.40 1.33 13.51
N VAL A 94 -1.18 1.92 12.34
CA VAL A 94 -2.23 2.15 11.34
C VAL A 94 -2.09 1.13 10.23
N TRP A 95 -3.13 0.31 10.06
CA TRP A 95 -3.18 -0.74 9.05
C TRP A 95 -3.85 -0.27 7.76
N PRO A 96 -3.47 -0.85 6.60
CA PRO A 96 -4.25 -0.67 5.38
C PRO A 96 -5.65 -1.29 5.52
N PRO A 97 -6.63 -0.86 4.70
CA PRO A 97 -7.99 -1.41 4.72
C PRO A 97 -8.05 -2.93 4.57
N ILE A 98 -7.14 -3.51 3.79
CA ILE A 98 -6.98 -4.96 3.64
C ILE A 98 -5.63 -5.33 4.27
N PRO A 99 -5.59 -5.80 5.52
CA PRO A 99 -4.34 -6.14 6.22
C PRO A 99 -3.80 -7.50 5.78
N PHE A 100 -3.91 -7.85 4.50
CA PHE A 100 -3.46 -9.11 3.92
C PHE A 100 -2.81 -8.88 2.56
N SER A 101 -1.77 -9.65 2.30
CA SER A 101 -1.10 -9.77 1.00
C SER A 101 -1.24 -11.20 0.49
N TYR A 102 -0.94 -11.44 -0.80
CA TYR A 102 -1.07 -12.76 -1.42
C TYR A 102 -0.23 -13.85 -0.73
N SER A 103 0.84 -13.48 -0.03
CA SER A 103 1.74 -14.37 0.70
C SER A 103 1.56 -14.29 2.22
N SER A 104 0.49 -13.67 2.70
CA SER A 104 0.19 -13.65 4.13
C SER A 104 -0.03 -15.07 4.65
N ILE A 105 0.73 -15.43 5.69
CA ILE A 105 0.52 -16.69 6.40
C ILE A 105 -0.79 -16.58 7.18
N ASN A 106 -1.71 -17.51 6.94
CA ASN A 106 -2.91 -17.64 7.77
C ASN A 106 -2.53 -18.42 9.04
N TYR A 107 -2.74 -17.80 10.19
CA TYR A 107 -2.45 -18.40 11.49
C TYR A 107 -3.71 -18.91 12.21
N GLU A 108 -4.89 -18.74 11.59
CA GLU A 108 -6.17 -19.34 12.02
C GLU A 108 -6.35 -20.77 11.52
#